data_AF-A0ABD1G1D5-F1
#
_entry.id   AF-A0ABD1G1D5-F1
#
_cell.length_a   1.000
_cell.length_b   1.000
_cell.length_c   1.000
_cell.angle_alpha   90.00
_cell.angle_beta   90.00
_cell.angle_gamma   90.00
#
_symmetry.space_group_name_H-M   'P 1'
#
loop_
_entity.id
_entity.type
_entity.pdbx_description
1 polymer ?
#
loop_
_entity_poly.entity_id
_entity_poly.type
_entity_poly.pdbx_seq_one_letter_code
_entity_poly.pdbx_strand_id
1 'polypeptide(L)'
;MVNAINPIIIDQNYCPKNQNCPNQSSGVKISNVTYKDIHGTSATETGVNLECSKSEPCTGITLDKVVLNYKNKAVTAVCGNTVQNMDGVINPLRCLS
;
A
#
# COMPACT_ATOMS: atom_id res chain seq x y z
N MET A 1 -1.66 14.17 -6.78
CA MET A 1 -2.90 13.39 -7.06
C MET A 1 -4.09 14.03 -6.34
N VAL A 2 -5.31 13.90 -6.86
CA VAL A 2 -6.53 14.46 -6.23
C VAL A 2 -7.63 13.40 -6.20
N ASN A 3 -8.16 13.11 -5.01
CA ASN A 3 -9.27 12.20 -4.74
C ASN A 3 -9.12 10.81 -5.41
N ALA A 4 -7.92 10.23 -5.36
CA ALA A 4 -7.70 8.84 -5.76
C ALA A 4 -8.21 7.89 -4.67
N ILE A 5 -8.83 6.76 -5.00
CA ILE A 5 -9.45 5.85 -4.02
C ILE A 5 -8.42 5.33 -2.99
N ASN A 6 -7.30 4.79 -3.46
CA ASN A 6 -6.10 4.51 -2.66
C ASN A 6 -4.89 4.99 -3.50
N PRO A 7 -4.27 6.13 -3.16
CA PRO A 7 -3.12 6.65 -3.90
C PRO A 7 -1.92 5.68 -4.05
N ILE A 8 -1.73 4.74 -3.12
CA ILE A 8 -0.66 3.73 -3.18
C ILE A 8 -1.26 2.35 -2.96
N ILE A 9 -1.01 1.43 -3.89
CA ILE A 9 -1.50 0.04 -3.83
C ILE A 9 -0.39 -0.95 -4.21
N ILE A 10 -0.27 -2.04 -3.44
CA ILE A 10 0.28 -3.32 -3.88
C ILE A 10 -0.82 -4.36 -3.66
N ASP A 11 -1.22 -5.06 -4.73
CA ASP A 11 -2.23 -6.11 -4.67
C ASP A 11 -1.67 -7.39 -5.31
N GLN A 12 -1.18 -8.30 -4.47
CA GLN A 12 -0.73 -9.63 -4.91
C GLN A 12 -1.86 -10.67 -4.92
N ASN A 13 -3.10 -10.25 -4.66
CA ASN A 13 -4.31 -11.07 -4.78
C ASN A 13 -5.13 -10.70 -6.02
N TYR A 14 -4.57 -9.90 -6.93
CA TYR A 14 -5.28 -9.41 -8.09
C TYR A 14 -5.84 -10.55 -8.95
N CYS A 15 -7.17 -10.59 -9.09
CA CYS A 15 -7.88 -11.51 -9.95
C CYS A 15 -8.91 -10.77 -10.81
N PRO A 16 -8.66 -10.64 -12.13
CA PRO A 16 -9.59 -9.96 -13.03
C PRO A 16 -11.00 -10.54 -12.94
N LYS A 17 -11.98 -9.67 -12.67
CA LYS A 17 -13.42 -10.00 -12.56
C LYS A 17 -13.76 -11.06 -11.50
N ASN A 18 -12.80 -11.44 -10.65
CA ASN A 18 -12.92 -12.56 -9.73
C ASN A 18 -13.34 -13.89 -10.43
N GLN A 19 -12.96 -14.07 -11.69
CA GLN A 19 -13.32 -15.26 -12.48
C GLN A 19 -12.14 -16.21 -12.57
N ASN A 20 -12.36 -17.49 -12.21
CA ASN A 20 -11.36 -18.55 -12.27
C ASN A 20 -10.05 -18.22 -11.52
N CYS A 21 -10.15 -17.49 -10.40
CA CYS A 21 -9.00 -17.17 -9.56
C CYS A 21 -8.40 -18.46 -9.00
N PRO A 22 -7.10 -18.71 -9.16
CA PRO A 22 -6.48 -19.83 -8.48
C PRO A 22 -6.53 -19.58 -6.97
N ASN A 23 -6.86 -20.60 -6.19
CA ASN A 23 -6.77 -20.55 -4.71
C ASN A 23 -5.31 -20.66 -4.22
N GLN A 24 -4.36 -20.19 -5.02
CA GLN A 24 -2.93 -20.26 -4.77
C GLN A 24 -2.41 -18.86 -4.44
N SER A 25 -1.46 -18.80 -3.52
CA SER A 25 -0.77 -17.55 -3.21
C SER A 25 0.09 -17.13 -4.41
N SER A 26 0.21 -15.83 -4.67
CA SER A 26 1.03 -15.34 -5.78
C SER A 26 2.49 -15.75 -5.60
N GLY A 27 3.10 -16.31 -6.65
CA GLY A 27 4.53 -16.62 -6.70
C GLY A 27 5.39 -15.44 -7.17
N VAL A 28 4.80 -14.25 -7.33
CA VAL A 28 5.54 -13.04 -7.71
C VAL A 28 6.23 -12.48 -6.47
N LYS A 29 7.54 -12.30 -6.53
CA LYS A 29 8.32 -11.64 -5.48
C LYS A 29 8.43 -10.14 -5.74
N ILE A 30 7.99 -9.33 -4.77
CA ILE A 30 8.13 -7.87 -4.79
C ILE A 30 9.12 -7.45 -3.70
N SER A 31 10.16 -6.72 -4.08
CA SER A 31 11.16 -6.26 -3.13
C SER A 31 11.80 -4.94 -3.52
N ASN A 32 12.28 -4.18 -2.52
CA ASN A 32 13.04 -2.94 -2.69
C ASN A 32 12.29 -1.86 -3.49
N VAL A 33 10.99 -1.72 -3.23
CA VAL A 33 10.15 -0.69 -3.86
C VAL A 33 10.25 0.59 -3.05
N THR A 34 10.49 1.73 -3.71
CA THR A 34 10.47 3.04 -3.07
C THR A 34 9.36 3.90 -3.68
N TYR A 35 8.45 4.37 -2.84
CA TYR A 35 7.50 5.43 -3.16
C TYR A 35 8.05 6.75 -2.62
N LYS A 36 8.35 7.70 -3.51
CA LYS A 36 9.08 8.92 -3.15
C LYS A 36 8.31 10.17 -3.56
N ASP A 37 8.27 11.14 -2.64
CA ASP A 37 7.77 12.50 -2.89
C ASP A 37 6.34 12.52 -3.44
N ILE A 38 5.48 11.71 -2.83
CA ILE A 38 4.08 11.56 -3.23
C ILE A 38 3.21 12.50 -2.39
N HIS A 39 2.52 13.42 -3.08
CA HIS A 39 1.62 14.40 -2.46
C HIS A 39 0.21 14.34 -3.07
N GLY A 40 -0.82 14.47 -2.23
CA GLY A 40 -2.18 14.58 -2.73
C GLY A 40 -3.28 14.23 -1.74
N THR A 41 -4.47 13.95 -2.29
CA THR A 41 -5.65 13.55 -1.50
C THR A 41 -6.17 12.17 -1.89
N SER A 42 -6.65 11.44 -0.87
CA SER A 42 -7.37 10.19 -1.00
C SER A 42 -8.89 10.45 -0.99
N ALA A 43 -9.65 9.69 -1.77
CA ALA A 43 -11.10 9.68 -1.71
C ALA A 43 -11.64 8.81 -0.56
N THR A 44 -10.81 7.91 -0.01
CA THR A 44 -11.14 7.07 1.15
C THR A 44 -10.18 7.30 2.31
N GLU A 45 -10.55 6.85 3.52
CA GLU A 45 -9.69 6.96 4.69
C GLU A 45 -8.38 6.18 4.52
N THR A 46 -8.46 4.99 3.91
CA THR A 46 -7.28 4.19 3.55
C THR A 46 -6.58 4.78 2.34
N GLY A 47 -5.45 5.46 2.56
CA GLY A 47 -4.67 6.05 1.47
C GLY A 47 -3.63 5.08 0.89
N VAL A 48 -3.19 4.12 1.70
CA VAL A 48 -2.15 3.15 1.33
C VAL A 48 -2.66 1.75 1.62
N ASN A 49 -2.60 0.87 0.62
CA ASN A 49 -3.03 -0.53 0.75
C ASN A 49 -1.96 -1.48 0.20
N LEU A 50 -1.30 -2.24 1.07
CA LEU A 50 -0.16 -3.09 0.72
C LEU A 50 -0.48 -4.55 1.06
N GLU A 51 -1.20 -5.22 0.17
CA GLU A 51 -1.61 -6.63 0.29
C GLU A 51 -0.65 -7.53 -0.46
N CYS A 52 0.30 -8.10 0.27
CA CYS A 52 1.29 -9.01 -0.28
C CYS A 52 0.95 -10.48 -0.02
N SER A 53 1.53 -11.35 -0.84
CA SER A 53 1.41 -12.79 -0.84
C SER A 53 1.95 -13.36 0.46
N LYS A 54 1.25 -14.37 1.03
CA LYS A 54 1.76 -15.09 2.21
C LYS A 54 2.96 -15.97 1.87
N SER A 55 2.97 -16.55 0.67
CA SER A 55 4.08 -17.39 0.20
C SER A 55 5.30 -16.57 -0.23
N GLU A 56 5.07 -15.38 -0.79
CA GLU A 56 6.12 -14.46 -1.23
C GLU A 56 5.90 -13.06 -0.64
N PRO A 57 6.17 -12.85 0.67
CA PRO A 57 5.98 -11.56 1.32
C PRO A 57 6.77 -10.43 0.66
N CYS A 58 6.22 -9.22 0.66
CA CYS A 58 6.95 -8.04 0.19
C CYS A 58 8.05 -7.66 1.16
N THR A 59 9.22 -7.25 0.65
CA THR A 59 10.37 -6.85 1.48
C THR A 59 10.98 -5.54 1.01
N GLY A 60 11.45 -4.70 1.94
CA GLY A 60 12.14 -3.46 1.59
C GLY A 60 11.23 -2.43 0.91
N ILE A 61 9.94 -2.37 1.29
CA ILE A 61 9.05 -1.31 0.80
C ILE A 61 9.35 -0.03 1.58
N THR A 62 9.72 1.04 0.88
CA THR A 62 10.09 2.33 1.47
C THR A 62 9.08 3.40 1.08
N LEU A 63 8.56 4.13 2.08
CA LEU A 63 7.75 5.33 1.89
C LEU A 63 8.59 6.55 2.27
N ASP A 64 9.09 7.30 1.29
CA ASP A 64 9.94 8.49 1.46
C ASP A 64 9.16 9.77 1.10
N LYS A 65 8.94 10.66 2.08
CA LYS A 65 8.21 11.94 1.89
C LYS A 65 6.83 11.75 1.26
N VAL A 66 6.06 10.79 1.76
CA VAL A 66 4.67 10.57 1.34
C VAL A 66 3.74 11.40 2.24
N VAL A 67 2.98 12.31 1.62
CA VAL A 67 2.02 13.20 2.29
C VAL A 67 0.65 13.09 1.62
N LEU A 68 -0.25 12.33 2.25
CA LEU A 68 -1.58 12.06 1.74
C LEU A 68 -2.65 12.45 2.78
N ASN A 69 -3.73 13.05 2.32
CA ASN A 69 -4.82 13.48 3.18
C ASN A 69 -6.19 12.97 2.70
N TYR A 70 -7.04 12.54 3.63
CA TYR A 70 -8.45 12.29 3.42
C TYR A 70 -9.26 13.31 4.22
N LYS A 71 -10.04 14.16 3.54
CA LYS A 71 -10.87 15.22 4.19
C LYS A 71 -10.08 16.05 5.22
N ASN A 72 -8.90 16.53 4.82
CA ASN A 72 -7.96 17.30 5.66
C ASN A 72 -7.45 16.56 6.91
N LYS A 73 -7.58 15.24 6.96
CA LYS A 73 -6.99 14.36 7.98
C LYS A 73 -5.94 13.46 7.34
N ALA A 74 -5.01 12.96 8.13
CA ALA A 74 -4.07 11.95 7.69
C ALA A 74 -4.83 10.69 7.21
N VAL A 75 -4.31 10.05 6.18
CA VAL A 75 -4.81 8.74 5.72
C VAL A 75 -4.34 7.62 6.63
N THR A 76 -5.05 6.49 6.60
CA THR A 76 -4.61 5.23 7.21
C THR A 76 -3.92 4.33 6.19
N ALA A 77 -3.22 3.31 6.69
CA ALA A 77 -2.58 2.27 5.90
C ALA A 77 -3.05 0.88 6.32
N VAL A 78 -3.32 0.03 5.33
CA VAL A 78 -3.55 -1.40 5.51
C VAL A 78 -2.38 -2.15 4.88
N CYS A 79 -1.86 -3.14 5.60
CA CYS A 79 -0.65 -3.85 5.21
C CYS A 79 -0.74 -5.33 5.59
N GLY A 80 -0.56 -6.21 4.61
CA GLY A 80 -0.51 -7.66 4.77
C GLY A 80 0.79 -8.24 4.23
N ASN A 81 1.46 -9.10 5.00
CA ASN A 81 2.65 -9.87 4.61
C ASN A 81 3.78 -9.01 3.99
N THR A 82 4.12 -7.90 4.64
CA THR A 82 5.07 -6.92 4.11
C THR A 82 6.00 -6.38 5.19
N VAL A 83 7.29 -6.23 4.87
CA VAL A 83 8.30 -5.58 5.71
C VAL A 83 8.62 -4.22 5.11
N GLN A 84 8.32 -3.16 5.87
CA GLN A 84 8.38 -1.79 5.38
C GLN A 84 9.36 -0.94 6.19
N ASN A 85 9.96 0.05 5.53
CA ASN A 85 10.71 1.12 6.17
C ASN A 85 10.00 2.46 5.92
N MET A 86 9.82 3.25 6.97
CA MET A 86 9.03 4.49 6.96
C MET A 86 9.93 5.69 7.27
N ASP A 87 10.69 6.13 6.28
CA ASP A 87 11.61 7.26 6.42
C ASP A 87 10.96 8.57 5.95
N GLY A 88 10.79 9.56 6.83
CA GLY A 88 10.26 10.86 6.44
C GLY A 88 8.75 10.90 6.15
N VAL A 89 7.99 9.92 6.63
CA VAL A 89 6.51 9.92 6.61
C VAL A 89 5.99 10.88 7.68
N ILE A 90 5.20 11.89 7.29
CA ILE A 90 4.61 12.87 8.21
C ILE A 90 3.21 12.39 8.61
N ASN A 91 3.00 12.22 9.93
CA ASN A 91 1.73 11.84 10.58
C ASN A 91 1.36 10.35 10.35
N PRO A 92 0.88 9.61 11.37
CA PRO A 92 1.21 8.20 11.51
C PRO A 92 0.44 7.33 10.51
N LEU A 93 1.04 7.18 9.34
CA LEU A 93 0.77 6.10 8.42
C LEU A 93 1.29 4.83 9.10
N ARG A 94 0.46 4.25 9.97
CA ARG A 94 0.74 3.00 10.65
C ARG A 94 -0.04 1.90 9.95
N CYS A 95 0.65 0.83 9.60
CA CYS A 95 0.00 -0.43 9.32
C CYS A 95 -0.74 -0.87 10.59
N LEU A 96 -2.07 -0.99 10.50
CA LEU A 96 -2.86 -1.58 11.57
C LEU A 96 -2.54 -3.09 11.59
N SER A 97 -1.85 -3.54 12.64
CA SER A 97 -1.56 -4.95 12.93
C SER A 97 -2.66 -5.59 13.75
#